data_AF-A0A5C7M5N2-F1
#
_entry.id   AF-A0A5C7M5N2-F1
#
_cell.length_a   1.000
_cell.length_b   1.000
_cell.length_c   1.000
_cell.angle_alpha   90.00
_cell.angle_beta   90.00
_cell.angle_gamma   90.00
#
_symmetry.space_group_name_H-M   'P 1'
#
loop_
_entity.id
_entity.type
_entity.pdbx_description
1 polymer ?
#
loop_
_entity_poly.entity_id
_entity_poly.type
_entity_poly.pdbx_seq_one_letter_code
_entity_poly.pdbx_strand_id
1 'polypeptide(L)'
;MITDILEELEAGGMVRVATATAETAFTTKWKRPSGDKIFTGRHVLDVIARGFALATSSHDRPPLVEITELGRLYLAGHRQMQVA
;
A
#
# COMPACT_ATOMS: atom_id res chain seq x y z
N MET A 1 -5.31 -8.75 -1.68
CA MET A 1 -5.00 -8.65 -3.13
C MET A 1 -4.39 -7.28 -3.43
N ILE A 2 -3.79 -7.09 -4.62
CA ILE A 2 -3.19 -5.80 -5.03
C ILE A 2 -4.22 -4.66 -4.98
N THR A 3 -5.44 -4.93 -5.42
CA THR A 3 -6.57 -3.99 -5.43
C THR A 3 -6.91 -3.49 -4.03
N ASP A 4 -7.01 -4.39 -3.04
CA ASP A 4 -7.27 -4.00 -1.64
C ASP A 4 -6.24 -2.99 -1.13
N ILE A 5 -4.95 -3.17 -1.47
CA ILE A 5 -3.90 -2.24 -1.03
C ILE A 5 -4.07 -0.87 -1.67
N LEU A 6 -4.40 -0.83 -2.97
CA LEU A 6 -4.61 0.42 -3.68
C LEU A 6 -5.83 1.18 -3.15
N GLU A 7 -6.91 0.49 -2.80
CA GLU A 7 -8.07 1.11 -2.15
C GLU A 7 -7.70 1.73 -0.80
N GLU A 8 -6.88 1.06 -0.01
CA GLU A 8 -6.43 1.59 1.27
C GLU A 8 -5.48 2.78 1.12
N LEU A 9 -4.62 2.77 0.10
CA LEU A 9 -3.77 3.93 -0.21
C LEU A 9 -4.59 5.12 -0.70
N GLU A 10 -5.59 4.89 -1.56
CA GLU A 10 -6.45 5.95 -2.10
C GLU A 10 -7.32 6.58 -0.99
N ALA A 11 -7.76 5.81 0.00
CA ALA A 11 -8.50 6.30 1.17
C ALA A 11 -7.66 7.13 2.17
N GLY A 12 -6.39 7.43 1.84
CA GLY A 12 -5.47 8.16 2.72
C GLY A 12 -4.88 7.29 3.83
N GLY A 13 -4.87 5.96 3.65
CA GLY A 13 -4.25 5.03 4.59
C GLY A 13 -2.73 5.26 4.69
N MET A 14 -2.25 5.54 5.90
CA MET A 14 -0.81 5.64 6.16
C MET A 14 -0.21 4.28 6.52
N VAL A 15 0.80 3.91 5.76
CA VAL A 15 1.57 2.68 5.95
C VAL A 15 2.66 2.92 7.00
N ARG A 16 2.54 2.33 8.19
CA ARG A 16 3.65 2.29 9.15
C ARG A 16 4.36 0.95 9.01
N VAL A 17 5.46 0.95 8.25
CA VAL A 17 6.36 -0.21 8.18
C VAL A 17 7.02 -0.38 9.54
N ALA A 18 6.59 -1.40 10.28
CA ALA A 18 7.33 -1.84 11.45
C ALA A 18 8.65 -2.44 10.94
N THR A 19 9.75 -1.95 11.49
CA THR A 19 11.15 -2.25 11.17
C THR A 19 11.39 -3.57 10.44
N ALA A 20 11.99 -3.45 9.26
CA ALA A 20 12.54 -4.53 8.49
C ALA A 20 13.81 -5.09 9.17
N THR A 21 13.83 -6.38 9.47
CA THR A 21 15.09 -7.12 9.60
C THR A 21 15.21 -8.03 8.39
N ALA A 22 16.44 -8.24 7.92
CA ALA A 22 16.75 -8.90 6.64
C ALA A 22 16.21 -10.33 6.49
N GLU A 23 15.69 -10.95 7.56
CA GLU A 23 15.20 -12.34 7.58
C GLU A 23 13.69 -12.48 7.75
N THR A 24 12.96 -11.41 8.11
CA THR A 24 11.53 -11.55 8.44
C THR A 24 10.67 -10.95 7.36
N ALA A 25 9.72 -11.73 6.84
CA ALA A 25 8.62 -11.25 6.04
C ALA A 25 8.05 -9.97 6.69
N PHE A 26 8.26 -8.84 6.02
CA PHE A 26 7.84 -7.52 6.47
C PHE A 26 6.38 -7.58 6.95
N THR A 27 6.11 -7.27 8.22
CA THR A 27 4.72 -7.12 8.71
C THR A 27 4.45 -5.64 8.86
N THR A 28 3.71 -5.09 7.92
CA THR A 28 3.45 -3.65 7.88
C THR A 28 2.10 -3.39 8.53
N LYS A 29 2.08 -2.59 9.61
CA LYS A 29 0.82 -2.21 10.27
C LYS A 29 0.28 -0.94 9.63
N TRP A 30 -0.91 -1.03 9.06
CA TRP A 30 -1.60 0.11 8.44
C TRP A 30 -2.51 0.73 9.49
N LYS A 31 -2.20 1.94 9.95
CA LYS A 31 -3.08 2.66 10.87
C LYS A 31 -4.13 3.41 10.06
N ARG A 32 -5.41 3.20 10.41
CA ARG A 32 -6.54 3.81 9.69
C ARG A 32 -7.39 4.71 10.58
N PRO A 33 -8.27 5.50 9.97
CA PRO A 33 -9.51 5.97 10.57
C PRO A 33 -10.60 4.87 10.69
N SER A 34 -10.61 3.84 9.82
CA SER A 34 -11.69 2.84 9.68
C SER A 34 -11.43 1.46 10.31
N GLY A 35 -10.34 1.29 11.07
CA GLY A 35 -9.94 0.04 11.74
C GLY A 35 -8.72 -0.64 11.12
N ASP A 36 -7.89 -1.33 11.90
CA ASP A 36 -6.61 -1.88 11.43
C ASP A 36 -6.80 -3.07 10.47
N LYS A 37 -6.17 -3.05 9.28
CA LYS A 37 -5.91 -4.27 8.49
C LYS A 37 -4.41 -4.53 8.39
N ILE A 38 -4.06 -5.81 8.31
CA ILE A 38 -2.69 -6.28 8.20
C ILE A 38 -2.43 -6.68 6.75
N PHE A 39 -1.43 -6.05 6.13
CA PHE A 39 -0.88 -6.50 4.86
C PHE A 39 0.54 -7.01 5.12
N THR A 40 0.89 -8.12 4.50
CA THR A 40 2.30 -8.52 4.41
C THR A 40 3.02 -7.47 3.56
N GLY A 41 4.24 -7.11 3.94
CA GLY A 41 5.05 -6.17 3.20
C GLY A 41 5.47 -6.72 1.83
N ARG A 42 5.37 -8.03 1.59
CA ARG A 42 5.46 -8.57 0.22
C ARG A 42 4.41 -7.98 -0.70
N HIS A 43 3.15 -7.90 -0.27
CA HIS A 43 2.11 -7.29 -1.09
C HIS A 43 2.35 -5.77 -1.30
N VAL A 44 2.92 -5.10 -0.30
CA VAL A 44 3.29 -3.68 -0.41
C VAL A 44 4.44 -3.48 -1.41
N LEU A 45 5.46 -4.34 -1.35
CA LEU A 45 6.55 -4.36 -2.31
C LEU A 45 6.05 -4.70 -3.72
N ASP A 46 5.09 -5.62 -3.86
CA ASP A 46 4.52 -5.97 -5.16
C ASP A 46 3.81 -4.79 -5.83
N VAL A 47 3.07 -3.96 -5.08
CA VAL A 47 2.43 -2.76 -5.66
C VAL A 47 3.44 -1.65 -6.00
N ILE A 48 4.53 -1.54 -5.23
CA ILE A 48 5.63 -0.61 -5.51
C ILE A 48 6.41 -1.06 -6.76
N ALA A 49 6.76 -2.35 -6.83
CA ALA A 49 7.50 -2.94 -7.96
C ALA A 49 6.74 -2.82 -9.28
N ARG A 50 5.40 -2.82 -9.22
CA ARG A 50 4.51 -2.60 -10.38
C ARG A 50 4.30 -1.12 -10.72
N GLY A 51 4.85 -0.19 -9.94
CA GLY A 51 4.69 1.25 -10.12
C GLY A 51 3.32 1.79 -9.75
N PHE A 52 2.47 1.01 -9.07
CA PHE A 52 1.15 1.46 -8.61
C PHE A 52 1.23 2.31 -7.33
N ALA A 53 2.31 2.16 -6.57
CA ALA A 53 2.60 2.96 -5.39
C ALA A 53 4.07 3.39 -5.37
N LEU A 54 4.36 4.49 -4.68
CA LEU A 54 5.71 4.99 -4.43
C LEU A 54 5.95 5.03 -2.92
N ALA A 55 7.12 4.55 -2.49
CA ALA A 55 7.57 4.69 -1.12
C ALA A 55 8.57 5.84 -1.00
N THR A 56 8.25 6.83 -0.17
CA THR A 56 9.17 7.91 0.22
C THR A 56 9.70 7.62 1.63
N SER A 57 11.00 7.32 1.72
CA SER A 57 11.69 7.11 3.00
C SER A 57 12.28 8.42 3.52
N SER A 58 12.11 8.69 4.81
CA SER A 58 12.87 9.70 5.54
C SER A 58 13.66 9.00 6.64
N HIS A 59 14.93 9.36 6.86
CA HIS A 59 15.81 8.69 7.83
C HIS A 59 15.21 8.63 9.25
N ASP A 60 14.35 9.59 9.61
CA ASP A 60 13.74 9.70 10.95
C ASP A 60 12.24 9.32 10.99
N ARG A 61 11.65 8.84 9.88
CA ARG A 61 10.23 8.52 9.82
C ARG A 61 9.97 7.18 9.09
N PRO A 62 8.94 6.42 9.50
CA PRO A 62 8.50 5.27 8.71
C PRO A 62 8.26 5.67 7.25
N PRO A 63 8.62 4.82 6.28
CA PRO A 63 8.43 5.15 4.87
C PRO A 63 6.95 5.38 4.60
N LEU A 64 6.65 6.54 4.00
CA LEU A 64 5.32 6.86 3.53
C LEU A 64 5.12 6.19 2.18
N VAL A 65 3.97 5.55 1.98
CA VAL A 65 3.60 4.94 0.70
C VAL A 65 2.41 5.68 0.15
N GLU A 66 2.50 6.12 -1.10
CA GLU A 66 1.47 6.89 -1.79
C GLU A 66 1.09 6.21 -3.10
N ILE A 67 -0.19 6.30 -3.48
CA ILE A 67 -0.67 5.75 -4.76
C ILE A 67 -0.24 6.67 -5.93
N THR A 68 0.28 6.06 -7.00
CA THR A 68 0.65 6.77 -8.23
C THR A 68 -0.57 7.04 -9.10
N GLU A 69 -0.40 7.84 -10.15
CA GLU A 69 -1.41 7.99 -11.18
C GLU A 69 -1.74 6.66 -11.86
N LEU A 70 -0.73 5.83 -12.15
CA LEU A 70 -0.93 4.49 -12.70
C LEU A 70 -1.76 3.60 -11.76
N GLY A 71 -1.48 3.63 -10.46
CA GLY A 71 -2.24 2.91 -9.45
C GLY A 71 -3.71 3.37 -9.39
N ARG A 72 -3.95 4.67 -9.49
CA ARG A 72 -5.31 5.25 -9.56
C ARG A 72 -6.07 4.79 -10.80
N LEU A 73 -5.43 4.81 -11.98
CA LEU A 73 -6.04 4.35 -13.23
C LEU A 73 -6.38 2.85 -13.18
N TYR A 74 -5.46 2.03 -12.67
CA TYR A 74 -5.69 0.60 -12.47
C TYR A 74 -6.90 0.34 -11.57
N LEU A 75 -6.98 1.06 -10.45
CA LEU A 75 -8.08 0.92 -9.49
C LEU A 75 -9.43 1.38 -10.08
N ALA A 76 -9.44 2.47 -10.85
CA ALA A 76 -10.63 2.94 -11.56
C ALA A 76 -11.14 1.91 -12.57
N GLY A 77 -10.25 1.32 -13.37
CA GLY A 77 -10.61 0.26 -14.32
C GLY A 77 -11.18 -0.99 -13.64
N HIS A 78 -10.58 -1.42 -12.53
CA HIS A 78 -11.10 -2.54 -11.74
C HIS A 78 -12.52 -2.26 -11.21
N ARG A 79 -12.78 -1.06 -10.68
CA ARG A 79 -14.11 -0.67 -10.19
C ARG A 79 -15.15 -0.63 -11.29
N GLN A 80 -14.79 -0.13 -12.49
CA GLN A 80 -15.70 -0.14 -13.64
C GLN A 80 -16.11 -1.57 -14.03
N MET A 81 -15.19 -2.54 -13.92
CA MET A 81 -15.48 -3.95 -14.23
C MET A 81 -16.35 -4.65 -13.19
N GLN A 82 -16.43 -4.16 -11.94
CA GLN A 82 -17.28 -4.75 -10.90
C GLN A 82 -18.74 -4.30 -10.96
N VAL A 83 -19.01 -3.18 -11.64
CA VAL A 83 -20.36 -2.63 -11.81
C VAL A 83 -21.07 -3.25 -13.04
N ALA A 84 -20.31 -3.84 -13.96
CA ALA A 84 -20.82 -4.60 -15.10
C ALA A 84 -21.13 -6.05 -14.71
#